data_AF-A0A1V6AMQ2-F1
#
_entry.id   AF-A0A1V6AMQ2-F1
#
_cell.length_a   1.000
_cell.length_b   1.000
_cell.length_c   1.000
_cell.angle_alpha   90.00
_cell.angle_beta   90.00
_cell.angle_gamma   90.00
#
_symmetry.space_group_name_H-M   'P 1'
#
loop_
_entity.id
_entity.type
_entity.pdbx_description
1 polymer ?
#
loop_
_entity_poly.entity_id
_entity_poly.type
_entity_poly.pdbx_seq_one_letter_code
_entity_poly.pdbx_strand_id
1 'polypeptide(L)'
;MKKFTTLYQASQYALTLCSAWKFSTSNDFYDTMSLPQIAKTHDEESISDEDSFYVVADSGAIGFVADSEADIDWYFLCRNNPDELLPAVFQEIQPVFQEIQQKRFCTNCGKQVKADARFCIYCGSKLS
;
A
#
# COMPACT_ATOMS: atom_id res chain seq x y z
N MET A 1 -2.20 1.12 -5.35
CA MET A 1 -1.90 2.34 -4.57
C MET A 1 -0.41 2.51 -4.33
N LYS A 2 0.12 3.71 -4.55
CA LYS A 2 1.54 4.04 -4.34
C LYS A 2 1.68 5.08 -3.21
N LYS A 3 2.68 4.89 -2.33
CA LYS A 3 2.96 5.74 -1.16
C LYS A 3 3.97 6.85 -1.48
N PHE A 4 3.78 8.01 -0.86
CA PHE A 4 4.60 9.21 -0.99
C PHE A 4 4.73 9.93 0.35
N THR A 5 5.84 10.62 0.58
CA THR A 5 6.09 11.34 1.83
C THR A 5 5.48 12.74 1.83
N THR A 6 5.19 13.32 0.65
CA THR A 6 4.68 14.69 0.55
C THR A 6 3.52 14.75 -0.43
N LEU A 7 2.60 15.71 -0.23
CA LEU A 7 1.46 15.92 -1.11
C LEU A 7 1.92 16.35 -2.51
N TYR A 8 3.00 17.14 -2.60
CA TYR A 8 3.58 17.54 -3.88
C TYR A 8 4.05 16.32 -4.68
N GLN A 9 4.79 15.39 -4.08
CA GLN A 9 5.22 14.17 -4.78
C GLN A 9 4.04 13.30 -5.21
N ALA A 10 3.04 13.14 -4.33
CA ALA A 10 1.81 12.43 -4.66
C ALA A 10 1.09 13.10 -5.85
N SER A 11 0.98 14.43 -5.85
CA SER A 11 0.36 15.19 -6.93
C SER A 11 1.06 14.98 -8.27
N GLN A 12 2.41 15.05 -8.29
CA GLN A 12 3.20 14.85 -9.50
C GLN A 12 2.97 13.46 -10.11
N TYR A 13 2.85 12.43 -9.27
CA TYR A 13 2.52 11.10 -9.74
C TYR A 13 1.06 11.00 -10.23
N ALA A 14 0.11 11.59 -9.49
CA ALA A 14 -1.29 11.60 -9.87
C ALA A 14 -1.54 12.26 -11.24
N LEU A 15 -0.75 13.28 -11.62
CA LEU A 15 -0.81 13.90 -12.97
C LEU A 15 -0.63 12.88 -14.11
N THR A 16 0.06 11.77 -13.85
CA THR A 16 0.27 10.71 -14.86
C THR A 16 -0.96 9.81 -15.04
N LEU A 17 -1.94 9.90 -14.13
CA LEU A 17 -3.10 9.01 -14.04
C LEU A 17 -4.43 9.76 -14.26
N CYS A 18 -4.50 11.02 -13.83
CA CYS A 18 -5.69 11.85 -13.92
C CYS A 18 -5.34 13.27 -14.39
N SER A 19 -6.32 13.98 -14.96
CA SER A 19 -6.14 15.33 -15.51
C SER A 19 -6.92 16.42 -14.75
N ALA A 20 -7.83 16.03 -13.85
CA ALA A 20 -8.63 16.95 -13.06
C ALA A 20 -9.14 16.29 -11.78
N TRP A 21 -9.15 17.03 -10.69
CA TRP A 21 -9.58 16.55 -9.37
C TRP A 21 -10.71 17.41 -8.81
N LYS A 22 -11.47 16.80 -7.91
CA LYS A 22 -12.42 17.47 -7.02
C LYS A 22 -11.96 17.24 -5.58
N PHE A 23 -12.00 18.27 -4.74
CA PHE A 23 -11.78 18.08 -3.31
C PHE A 23 -12.95 17.31 -2.69
N SER A 24 -12.68 16.36 -1.81
CA SER A 24 -13.70 15.49 -1.25
C SER A 24 -14.70 16.23 -0.35
N THR A 25 -14.23 17.21 0.42
CA THR A 25 -15.03 17.92 1.43
C THR A 25 -15.57 19.28 0.96
N SER A 26 -15.18 19.74 -0.24
CA SER A 26 -15.64 21.02 -0.79
C SER A 26 -16.05 20.90 -2.27
N ASN A 27 -16.47 22.01 -2.86
CA ASN A 27 -16.73 22.11 -4.31
C ASN A 27 -15.51 22.67 -5.07
N ASP A 28 -14.33 22.58 -4.48
CA ASP A 28 -13.09 23.03 -5.11
C ASP A 28 -12.61 22.02 -6.14
N PHE A 29 -11.96 22.57 -7.16
CA PHE A 29 -11.56 21.84 -8.35
C PHE A 29 -10.13 22.20 -8.72
N TYR A 30 -9.37 21.19 -9.09
CA TYR A 30 -7.95 21.34 -9.42
C TYR A 30 -7.64 20.69 -10.76
N ASP A 31 -6.74 21.31 -11.51
CA ASP A 31 -6.22 20.82 -12.78
C ASP A 31 -4.75 20.44 -12.62
N THR A 32 -4.11 20.08 -13.74
CA THR A 32 -2.71 19.64 -13.76
C THR A 32 -1.71 20.73 -13.34
N MET A 33 -2.14 22.00 -13.28
CA MET A 33 -1.30 23.14 -12.89
C MET A 33 -1.56 23.56 -11.46
N SER A 34 -2.82 23.64 -11.04
CA SER A 34 -3.21 24.14 -9.71
C SER A 34 -2.99 23.12 -8.60
N LEU A 35 -3.19 21.82 -8.86
CA LEU A 35 -3.01 20.78 -7.85
C LEU A 35 -1.56 20.73 -7.33
N PRO A 36 -0.51 20.72 -8.17
CA PRO A 36 0.87 20.76 -7.68
C PRO A 36 1.23 22.05 -6.94
N GLN A 37 0.64 23.19 -7.31
CA GLN A 37 0.93 24.46 -6.65
C GLN A 37 0.41 24.45 -5.21
N ILE A 38 -0.85 24.08 -5.01
CA ILE A 38 -1.42 24.01 -3.66
C ILE A 38 -0.76 22.92 -2.82
N ALA A 39 -0.40 21.79 -3.45
CA ALA A 39 0.33 20.71 -2.79
C ALA A 39 1.69 21.16 -2.26
N LYS A 40 2.42 21.98 -3.05
CA LYS A 40 3.70 22.53 -2.64
C LYS A 40 3.55 23.49 -1.45
N THR A 41 2.58 24.40 -1.50
CA THR A 41 2.30 25.32 -0.38
C THR A 41 1.90 24.55 0.87
N HIS A 42 1.06 23.53 0.74
CA HIS A 42 0.68 22.67 1.86
C HIS A 42 1.90 21.99 2.50
N ASP A 43 2.78 21.39 1.69
CA ASP A 43 3.99 20.75 2.20
C ASP A 43 4.92 21.73 2.94
N GLU A 44 4.97 23.01 2.52
CA GLU A 44 5.75 24.07 3.18
C GLU A 44 5.12 24.55 4.51
N GLU A 45 3.79 24.48 4.64
CA GLU A 45 3.04 24.95 5.80
C GLU A 45 2.73 23.84 6.82
N SER A 46 2.75 22.58 6.39
CA SER A 46 2.50 21.42 7.24
C SER A 46 3.76 21.01 8.02
N ILE A 47 3.59 20.61 9.28
CA ILE A 47 4.63 19.92 10.04
C ILE A 47 4.42 18.43 9.76
N SER A 48 5.35 17.79 9.05
CA SER A 48 5.25 16.37 8.74
C SER A 48 5.61 15.52 9.96
N ASP A 49 4.64 14.77 10.49
CA ASP A 49 4.91 13.68 11.42
C ASP A 49 5.55 12.50 10.66
N GLU A 50 6.59 11.89 11.24
CA GLU A 50 7.46 10.89 10.56
C GLU A 50 6.67 9.67 10.03
N ASP A 51 5.53 9.37 10.65
CA ASP A 51 4.71 8.20 10.35
C ASP A 51 3.56 8.48 9.38
N SER A 52 3.27 9.74 9.07
CA SER A 52 2.18 10.11 8.17
C SER A 52 2.62 10.11 6.70
N PHE A 53 1.73 9.71 5.80
CA PHE A 53 2.05 9.65 4.37
C PHE A 53 0.84 9.82 3.45
N TYR A 54 1.13 10.11 2.19
CA TYR A 54 0.15 10.21 1.13
C TYR A 54 0.11 8.94 0.30
N VAL A 55 -1.07 8.60 -0.20
CA VAL A 55 -1.29 7.48 -1.11
C VAL A 55 -1.98 7.95 -2.38
N VAL A 56 -1.58 7.37 -3.51
CA VAL A 56 -2.24 7.62 -4.80
C VAL A 56 -2.87 6.33 -5.29
N ALA A 57 -4.18 6.38 -5.53
CA ALA A 57 -4.94 5.31 -6.16
C ALA A 57 -4.57 5.14 -7.64
N ASP A 58 -4.92 3.99 -8.21
CA ASP A 58 -4.58 3.69 -9.61
C ASP A 58 -5.35 4.60 -10.58
N SER A 59 -6.44 5.22 -10.13
CA SER A 59 -7.16 6.28 -10.84
C SER A 59 -6.50 7.67 -10.79
N GLY A 60 -5.51 7.85 -9.90
CA GLY A 60 -4.94 9.16 -9.59
C GLY A 60 -5.65 9.91 -8.46
N ALA A 61 -6.61 9.31 -7.74
CA ALA A 61 -7.10 9.89 -6.49
C ALA A 61 -5.98 9.95 -5.45
N ILE A 62 -5.96 10.99 -4.61
CA ILE A 62 -4.94 11.20 -3.58
C ILE A 62 -5.60 11.18 -2.20
N GLY A 63 -5.07 10.34 -1.32
CA GLY A 63 -5.47 10.24 0.07
C GLY A 63 -4.31 10.44 1.03
N PHE A 64 -4.65 10.66 2.29
CA PHE A 64 -3.72 10.82 3.39
C PHE A 64 -3.96 9.71 4.41
N VAL A 65 -2.87 9.22 5.00
CA VAL A 65 -2.87 8.23 6.06
C VAL A 65 -2.11 8.84 7.22
N ALA A 66 -2.81 9.03 8.33
CA ALA A 66 -2.24 9.58 9.55
C ALA A 66 -1.64 8.47 10.42
N ASP A 67 -0.39 8.65 10.86
CA ASP A 67 0.29 7.80 11.84
C ASP A 67 0.25 6.28 11.52
N SER A 68 0.13 5.46 12.56
CA SER A 68 -0.02 3.99 12.49
C SER A 68 -1.44 3.52 12.15
N GLU A 69 -2.37 4.45 11.89
CA GLU A 69 -3.71 4.09 11.44
C GLU A 69 -3.65 3.68 9.98
N ALA A 70 -4.35 2.60 9.65
CA ALA A 70 -4.40 2.13 8.28
C ALA A 70 -5.49 2.86 7.47
N ASP A 71 -6.30 3.73 8.10
CA ASP A 71 -7.42 4.38 7.43
C ASP A 71 -6.94 5.46 6.44
N ILE A 72 -7.63 5.54 5.30
CA ILE A 72 -7.29 6.49 4.23
C ILE A 72 -8.35 7.58 4.17
N ASP A 73 -7.91 8.82 4.43
CA ASP A 73 -8.69 10.02 4.16
C ASP A 73 -8.46 10.48 2.72
N TRP A 74 -9.43 10.23 1.84
CA TRP A 74 -9.35 10.67 0.45
C TRP A 74 -9.65 12.17 0.32
N TYR A 75 -8.68 12.93 -0.18
CA TYR A 75 -8.79 14.39 -0.35
C TYR A 75 -9.06 14.81 -1.79
N PHE A 76 -8.31 14.27 -2.74
CA PHE A 76 -8.43 14.65 -4.15
C PHE A 76 -8.97 13.49 -4.96
N LEU A 77 -10.23 13.58 -5.38
CA LEU A 77 -10.90 12.54 -6.16
C LEU A 77 -10.72 12.80 -7.65
N CYS A 78 -10.31 11.79 -8.42
CA CYS A 78 -10.14 11.93 -9.86
C CYS A 78 -11.49 12.15 -10.54
N ARG A 79 -11.65 13.26 -11.27
CA ARG A 79 -12.92 13.59 -11.93
C ARG A 79 -13.21 12.72 -13.14
N ASN A 80 -12.18 12.12 -13.74
CA ASN A 80 -12.36 11.21 -14.86
C ASN A 80 -13.03 9.89 -14.42
N ASN A 81 -13.10 9.62 -13.11
CA ASN A 81 -13.75 8.46 -12.53
C ASN A 81 -14.47 8.79 -11.20
N PRO A 82 -15.59 9.52 -11.24
CA PRO A 82 -16.24 10.05 -10.03
C PRO A 82 -16.95 8.99 -9.18
N ASP A 83 -17.30 7.85 -9.78
CA ASP A 83 -18.03 6.74 -9.12
C ASP A 83 -17.08 5.64 -8.61
N GLU A 84 -15.77 5.93 -8.54
CA GLU A 84 -14.78 4.98 -8.06
C GLU A 84 -15.01 4.59 -6.60
N LEU A 85 -14.98 3.29 -6.33
CA LEU A 85 -14.96 2.76 -4.98
C LEU A 85 -13.51 2.69 -4.48
N LEU A 86 -13.09 3.73 -3.78
CA LEU A 86 -11.77 3.79 -3.16
C LEU A 86 -11.72 2.95 -1.87
N PRO A 87 -10.62 2.23 -1.61
CA PRO A 87 -10.48 1.47 -0.37
C PRO A 87 -10.42 2.43 0.82
N ALA A 88 -11.09 2.05 1.91
CA ALA A 88 -11.06 2.81 3.16
C ALA A 88 -9.77 2.61 3.96
N VAL A 89 -9.02 1.54 3.66
CA VAL A 89 -7.85 1.11 4.44
C VAL A 89 -6.66 0.89 3.50
N PHE A 90 -5.50 1.40 3.89
CA PHE A 90 -4.21 1.14 3.28
C PHE A 90 -3.69 -0.20 3.76
N GLN A 91 -3.47 -1.11 2.81
CA GLN A 91 -2.88 -2.40 3.09
C GLN A 91 -1.57 -2.51 2.32
N GLU A 92 -0.44 -2.40 3.03
CA GLU A 92 0.84 -2.81 2.47
C GLU A 92 0.73 -4.31 2.21
N ILE A 93 0.77 -4.69 0.93
CA ILE A 93 1.03 -6.09 0.57
C ILE A 93 2.50 -6.33 0.94
N GLN A 94 2.74 -6.61 2.22
CA GLN A 94 4.01 -7.17 2.63
C GLN A 94 4.12 -8.49 1.88
N PRO A 95 5.21 -8.73 1.13
CA PRO A 95 5.45 -10.05 0.61
C PRO A 95 5.57 -10.96 1.82
N VAL A 96 4.50 -11.71 2.09
CA VAL A 96 4.58 -12.82 3.02
C VAL A 96 5.57 -13.77 2.35
N PHE A 97 6.82 -13.74 2.80
CA PHE A 97 7.75 -14.84 2.61
C PHE A 97 7.12 -16.01 3.37
N GLN A 98 6.09 -16.61 2.78
CA GLN A 98 5.67 -17.96 3.12
C GLN A 98 6.91 -18.79 2.79
N GLU A 99 7.71 -19.09 3.81
CA GLU A 99 8.62 -20.22 3.73
C GLU A 99 7.76 -21.38 3.26
N ILE A 100 7.90 -21.76 1.99
CA ILE A 100 7.32 -22.98 1.48
C ILE A 100 8.08 -24.08 2.21
N GLN A 101 7.68 -24.36 3.45
CA GLN A 101 8.08 -25.50 4.24
C GLN A 101 7.64 -26.70 3.41
N GLN A 102 8.51 -27.15 2.49
CA GLN A 102 8.26 -28.32 1.66
C GLN A 102 7.96 -29.46 2.63
N LYS A 103 6.69 -29.83 2.71
CA LYS A 103 6.22 -30.85 3.65
C LYS A 103 6.84 -32.17 3.19
N ARG A 104 7.93 -32.56 3.83
CA ARG A 104 8.61 -33.83 3.59
C ARG A 104 7.95 -34.88 4.47
N PHE A 105 7.77 -36.09 3.97
CA PHE A 105 7.24 -37.20 4.75
C PHE A 105 8.32 -38.29 4.85
N CYS A 106 8.38 -38.93 6.01
CA CYS A 106 9.26 -40.06 6.21
C CYS A 106 8.80 -41.24 5.35
N THR A 107 9.67 -41.75 4.48
CA THR A 107 9.38 -42.92 3.64
C THR A 107 9.22 -44.23 4.43
N ASN A 108 9.67 -44.26 5.68
CA ASN A 108 9.58 -45.45 6.54
C ASN A 108 8.29 -45.48 7.37
N CYS A 109 7.92 -44.38 8.03
CA CYS A 109 6.75 -44.34 8.93
C CYS A 109 5.59 -43.44 8.46
N GLY A 110 5.76 -42.72 7.34
CA GLY A 110 4.74 -41.84 6.76
C GLY A 110 4.49 -40.53 7.51
N LYS A 111 5.15 -40.27 8.64
CA LYS A 111 4.96 -39.02 9.40
C LYS A 111 5.67 -37.84 8.73
N GLN A 112 5.07 -36.66 8.86
CA GLN A 112 5.63 -35.42 8.34
C GLN A 112 6.91 -35.06 9.12
N VAL A 113 7.94 -34.66 8.40
CA VAL A 113 9.26 -34.28 8.92
C VAL A 113 9.67 -32.95 8.31
N LYS A 114 10.51 -32.19 9.02
CA LYS A 114 11.05 -30.92 8.49
C LYS A 114 11.89 -31.21 7.23
N ALA A 115 11.91 -30.27 6.29
CA ALA A 115 12.60 -30.43 5.01
C ALA A 115 14.12 -30.67 5.20
N ASP A 116 14.71 -30.04 6.21
CA ASP A 116 16.13 -30.12 6.59
C ASP A 116 16.48 -31.29 7.53
N ALA A 117 15.49 -32.08 7.96
CA ALA A 117 15.71 -33.17 8.89
C ALA A 117 16.50 -34.32 8.24
N ARG A 118 17.67 -34.64 8.83
CA ARG A 118 18.51 -35.79 8.42
C ARG A 118 17.98 -37.13 8.94
N PHE A 119 17.17 -37.11 9.99
CA PHE A 119 16.59 -38.29 10.63
C PHE A 119 15.13 -38.02 11.01
N CYS A 120 14.30 -39.06 10.97
CA CYS A 120 12.92 -38.96 11.42
C CYS A 120 12.87 -38.89 12.95
N ILE A 121 12.30 -37.82 13.50
CA ILE A 121 12.14 -37.66 14.95
C ILE A 121 11.19 -38.68 15.58
N TYR A 122 10.38 -39.38 14.76
CA TYR A 122 9.38 -40.31 15.25
C TYR A 122 9.80 -41.79 15.20
N CYS A 123 10.63 -42.17 14.22
CA CYS A 123 11.06 -43.57 14.08
C CYS A 123 12.58 -43.75 13.98
N GLY A 124 13.37 -42.67 13.99
CA GLY A 124 14.83 -42.71 13.94
C GLY A 124 15.43 -43.05 12.57
N SER A 125 14.62 -43.32 11.55
CA SER A 125 15.14 -43.65 10.22
C SER A 125 15.86 -42.46 9.59
N LYS A 126 17.02 -42.71 8.96
CA LYS A 126 17.72 -41.70 8.16
C LYS A 126 16.84 -41.28 6.98
N LEU A 127 16.66 -39.98 6.81
CA LEU A 127 15.87 -39.40 5.73
C LEU A 127 16.85 -38.96 4.63
N SER A 128 17.11 -39.86 3.68
CA SER A 128 17.94 -39.61 2.50
C SER A 128 17.41 -38.48 1.64
#